data_AF-A0A2B8A1F6-F1
#
_entry.id   AF-A0A2B8A1F6-F1
#
_cell.length_a   1.000
_cell.length_b   1.000
_cell.length_c   1.000
_cell.angle_alpha   90.00
_cell.angle_beta   90.00
_cell.angle_gamma   90.00
#
_symmetry.space_group_name_H-M   'P 1'
#
loop_
_entity.id
_entity.type
_entity.pdbx_description
1 polymer ?
#
loop_
_entity_poly.entity_id
_entity_poly.type
_entity_poly.pdbx_seq_one_letter_code
_entity_poly.pdbx_strand_id
1 'polypeptide(L)'
;KSKGSSIAKNKRAASKISSRGHKKEATKENPSATLAMLEGLLPKKGGKNFLLNLKNNITRHLSEPIIADYIETVKRKKVDLLRLAYKMNGDKIDVWAEIKDRDDKTRKKLYSIYAKVNNRHYPATEIFLDSLIVEERHDFAVPREYREVNLKQ
;
A
#
# COMPACT_ATOMS: atom_id res chain seq x y z
N LYS A 1 -41.28 72.75 31.30
CA LYS A 1 -40.76 71.97 32.46
C LYS A 1 -40.94 70.49 32.14
N SER A 2 -40.04 69.53 32.28
CA SER A 2 -38.65 69.46 32.71
C SER A 2 -38.28 67.96 32.69
N LYS A 3 -37.18 67.57 32.01
CA LYS A 3 -36.25 66.43 32.32
C LYS A 3 -36.85 65.01 32.29
N GLY A 4 -36.20 63.96 31.81
CA GLY A 4 -34.83 63.71 31.37
C GLY A 4 -34.80 62.25 30.86
N SER A 5 -34.18 62.01 29.71
CA SER A 5 -32.86 61.38 29.61
C SER A 5 -32.70 60.10 30.45
N SER A 6 -32.64 58.97 29.77
CA SER A 6 -31.90 57.80 30.26
C SER A 6 -31.04 57.28 29.11
N ILE A 7 -29.74 57.38 29.37
CA ILE A 7 -28.62 57.14 28.48
C ILE A 7 -28.39 55.63 28.29
N ALA A 8 -27.97 55.33 27.07
CA ALA A 8 -27.38 54.11 26.50
C ALA A 8 -26.77 53.07 27.46
N LYS A 9 -26.83 51.81 27.04
CA LYS A 9 -25.69 50.87 27.15
C LYS A 9 -25.77 49.78 26.07
N ASN A 10 -25.02 50.05 25.01
CA ASN A 10 -24.46 49.10 24.07
C ASN A 10 -23.81 47.94 24.85
N LYS A 11 -24.34 46.71 24.73
CA LYS A 11 -23.66 45.50 25.19
C LYS A 11 -23.46 44.57 24.00
N ARG A 12 -22.25 44.66 23.44
CA ARG A 12 -21.60 43.61 22.65
C ARG A 12 -21.88 42.25 23.29
N ALA A 13 -22.53 41.36 22.55
CA ALA A 13 -22.53 39.93 22.87
C ALA A 13 -21.13 39.40 22.59
N ALA A 14 -20.28 39.41 23.60
CA ALA A 14 -18.99 38.74 23.59
C ALA A 14 -19.06 37.51 24.50
N SER A 15 -18.63 36.38 23.94
CA SER A 15 -18.10 35.19 24.62
C SER A 15 -19.08 34.30 25.39
N LYS A 16 -19.30 33.09 24.85
CA LYS A 16 -18.64 31.87 25.34
C LYS A 16 -18.92 30.72 24.37
N ILE A 17 -18.10 30.60 23.32
CA ILE A 17 -17.96 29.31 22.62
C ILE A 17 -17.17 28.44 23.59
N SER A 18 -17.90 27.59 24.32
CA SER A 18 -17.32 26.49 25.08
C SER A 18 -16.74 25.51 24.07
N SER A 19 -15.45 25.62 23.79
CA SER A 19 -14.67 24.59 23.11
C SER A 19 -14.50 23.42 24.07
N ARG A 20 -15.58 22.64 24.26
CA ARG A 20 -15.50 21.33 24.90
C ARG A 20 -14.78 20.41 23.92
N GLY A 21 -13.47 20.34 24.07
CA GLY A 21 -12.61 19.39 23.38
C GLY A 21 -13.07 17.98 23.67
N HIS A 22 -13.82 17.39 22.75
CA HIS A 22 -13.86 15.95 22.62
C HIS A 22 -12.61 15.53 21.83
N LYS A 23 -11.49 15.40 22.55
CA LYS A 23 -10.52 14.37 22.18
C LYS A 23 -11.29 13.05 22.32
N LYS A 24 -11.89 12.57 21.24
CA LYS A 24 -12.18 11.13 21.13
C LYS A 24 -10.81 10.47 21.09
N GLU A 25 -10.40 9.97 22.24
CA GLU A 25 -9.37 8.95 22.34
C GLU A 25 -9.65 7.91 21.25
N ALA A 26 -8.63 7.62 20.45
CA ALA A 26 -8.64 6.44 19.62
C ALA A 26 -8.87 5.26 20.55
N THR A 27 -10.06 4.67 20.48
CA THR A 27 -10.40 3.43 21.17
C THR A 27 -9.28 2.46 20.85
N LYS A 28 -8.52 2.05 21.89
CA LYS A 28 -7.56 0.95 21.77
C LYS A 28 -8.30 -0.21 21.13
N GLU A 29 -7.95 -0.52 19.88
CA GLU A 29 -8.44 -1.70 19.20
C GLU A 29 -8.18 -2.88 20.15
N ASN A 30 -9.26 -3.53 20.57
CA ASN A 30 -9.15 -4.71 21.42
C ASN A 30 -9.14 -5.90 20.46
N PRO A 31 -7.96 -6.41 20.05
CA PRO A 31 -7.84 -7.35 18.94
C PRO A 31 -8.69 -8.62 19.13
N SER A 32 -8.94 -9.00 20.39
CA SER A 32 -9.81 -10.12 20.76
C SER A 32 -11.29 -9.89 20.38
N ALA A 33 -11.80 -8.66 20.48
CA ALA A 33 -13.19 -8.35 20.13
C ALA A 33 -13.37 -8.31 18.60
N THR A 34 -12.37 -7.78 17.88
CA THR A 34 -12.37 -7.74 16.42
C THR A 34 -12.28 -9.15 15.82
N LEU A 35 -11.46 -10.04 16.40
CA LEU A 35 -11.36 -11.44 16.00
C LEU A 35 -12.68 -12.20 16.23
N ALA A 36 -13.30 -12.07 17.41
CA ALA A 36 -14.58 -12.73 17.70
C ALA A 36 -15.71 -12.23 16.79
N MET A 37 -15.70 -10.94 16.43
CA MET A 37 -16.67 -10.35 15.51
C MET A 37 -16.47 -10.85 14.07
N LEU A 38 -15.21 -11.00 13.63
CA LEU A 38 -14.85 -11.62 12.35
C LEU A 38 -15.23 -13.11 12.30
N GLU A 39 -15.01 -13.85 13.38
CA GLU A 39 -15.40 -15.27 13.50
C GLU A 39 -16.92 -15.46 13.45
N GLY A 40 -17.69 -14.55 14.07
CA GLY A 40 -19.15 -14.54 14.02
C GLY A 40 -19.74 -14.25 12.63
N LEU A 41 -18.97 -13.63 11.74
CA LEU A 41 -19.36 -13.35 10.35
C LEU A 41 -19.06 -14.54 9.41
N LEU A 42 -18.45 -15.61 9.90
CA LEU A 42 -18.10 -16.75 9.07
C LEU A 42 -19.31 -17.64 8.77
N PRO A 43 -19.49 -18.08 7.51
CA PRO A 43 -20.55 -19.01 7.17
C PRO A 43 -20.36 -20.34 7.91
N LYS A 44 -21.45 -20.85 8.51
CA LYS A 44 -21.50 -22.07 9.37
C LYS A 44 -20.97 -23.34 8.70
N LYS A 45 -20.88 -23.39 7.37
CA LYS A 45 -20.17 -24.42 6.58
C LYS A 45 -19.22 -23.73 5.61
N GLY A 46 -17.97 -24.17 5.55
CA GLY A 46 -16.96 -23.62 4.63
C GLY A 46 -16.22 -22.38 5.12
N GLY A 47 -16.41 -21.95 6.38
CA GLY A 47 -15.74 -20.76 6.96
C GLY A 47 -14.23 -20.70 6.78
N LYS A 48 -13.52 -21.85 6.78
CA LYS A 48 -12.08 -21.92 6.48
C LYS A 48 -11.76 -21.54 5.03
N ASN A 49 -12.53 -22.04 4.07
CA ASN A 49 -12.36 -21.69 2.65
C ASN A 49 -12.74 -20.23 2.40
N PHE A 50 -13.76 -19.73 3.10
CA PHE A 50 -14.14 -18.31 3.05
C PHE A 50 -13.02 -17.41 3.58
N LEU A 51 -12.47 -17.70 4.77
CA LEU A 51 -11.34 -16.95 5.34
C LEU A 51 -10.11 -16.98 4.43
N LEU A 52 -9.81 -18.15 3.86
CA LEU A 52 -8.69 -18.29 2.93
C LEU A 52 -8.91 -17.46 1.66
N ASN A 53 -10.12 -17.51 1.09
CA ASN A 53 -10.46 -16.71 -0.09
C ASN A 53 -10.45 -15.20 0.22
N LEU A 54 -10.94 -14.80 1.39
CA LEU A 54 -10.92 -13.41 1.84
C LEU A 54 -9.49 -12.92 2.00
N LYS A 55 -8.63 -13.70 2.67
CA LYS A 55 -7.20 -13.41 2.80
C LYS A 55 -6.57 -13.25 1.42
N ASN A 56 -6.74 -14.23 0.53
CA ASN A 56 -6.15 -14.20 -0.81
C ASN A 56 -6.62 -12.98 -1.63
N ASN A 57 -7.90 -12.62 -1.55
CA ASN A 57 -8.45 -11.45 -2.23
C ASN A 57 -7.89 -10.14 -1.68
N ILE A 58 -7.86 -9.98 -0.35
CA ILE A 58 -7.29 -8.78 0.29
C ILE A 58 -5.82 -8.64 -0.10
N THR A 59 -5.04 -9.71 0.05
CA THR A 59 -3.63 -9.69 -0.27
C THR A 59 -3.36 -9.36 -1.73
N ARG A 60 -4.15 -9.91 -2.66
CA ARG A 60 -4.07 -9.55 -4.08
C ARG A 60 -4.36 -8.06 -4.31
N HIS A 61 -5.44 -7.53 -3.73
CA HIS A 61 -5.80 -6.12 -3.87
C HIS A 61 -4.74 -5.17 -3.27
N LEU A 62 -4.05 -5.59 -2.21
CA LEU A 62 -2.93 -4.84 -1.65
C LEU A 62 -1.65 -4.97 -2.50
N SER A 63 -1.44 -6.10 -3.16
CA SER A 63 -0.25 -6.35 -4.01
C SER A 63 -0.29 -5.61 -5.35
N GLU A 64 -1.48 -5.46 -5.95
CA GLU A 64 -1.66 -4.85 -7.27
C GLU A 64 -1.10 -3.41 -7.37
N PRO A 65 -1.35 -2.50 -6.40
CA PRO A 65 -0.74 -1.17 -6.39
C PRO A 65 0.79 -1.18 -6.28
N ILE A 66 1.36 -2.14 -5.52
CA ILE A 66 2.80 -2.23 -5.28
C ILE A 66 3.51 -2.59 -6.58
N ILE A 67 3.03 -3.62 -7.28
CA ILE A 67 3.62 -4.04 -8.55
C ILE A 67 3.40 -2.98 -9.65
N ALA A 68 2.25 -2.29 -9.65
CA ALA A 68 1.98 -1.22 -10.59
C ALA A 68 2.99 -0.07 -10.42
N ASP A 69 3.23 0.38 -9.17
CA ASP A 69 4.22 1.42 -8.86
C ASP A 69 5.65 0.99 -9.24
N TYR A 70 6.01 -0.27 -9.02
CA TYR A 70 7.29 -0.81 -9.45
C TYR A 70 7.45 -0.74 -10.97
N ILE A 71 6.48 -1.28 -11.73
CA ILE A 71 6.51 -1.29 -13.20
C ILE A 71 6.52 0.14 -13.75
N GLU A 72 5.69 1.03 -13.21
CA GLU A 72 5.65 2.44 -13.61
C GLU A 72 6.99 3.12 -13.33
N THR A 73 7.60 2.86 -12.18
CA THR A 73 8.90 3.43 -11.82
C THR A 73 10.02 2.92 -12.73
N VAL A 74 10.00 1.64 -13.12
CA VAL A 74 10.91 1.05 -14.10
C VAL A 74 10.78 1.75 -15.46
N LYS A 75 9.54 1.91 -15.95
CA LYS A 75 9.24 2.60 -17.22
C LYS A 75 9.66 4.07 -17.19
N ARG A 76 9.24 4.81 -16.16
CA ARG A 76 9.56 6.24 -15.97
C ARG A 76 11.06 6.50 -15.90
N LYS A 77 11.82 5.59 -15.27
CA LYS A 77 13.28 5.70 -15.17
C LYS A 77 14.02 5.16 -16.40
N LYS A 78 13.30 4.68 -17.42
CA LYS A 78 13.86 4.11 -18.66
C LYS A 78 14.95 3.08 -18.34
N VAL A 79 14.61 2.13 -17.48
CA VAL A 79 15.50 1.02 -17.14
C VAL A 79 15.54 0.07 -18.34
N ASP A 80 16.73 -0.24 -18.84
CA ASP A 80 16.92 -1.12 -20.00
C ASP A 80 16.82 -2.57 -19.53
N LEU A 81 15.61 -3.12 -19.58
CA LEU A 81 15.32 -4.51 -19.24
C LEU A 81 15.07 -5.28 -20.54
N LEU A 82 15.60 -6.49 -20.62
CA LEU A 82 15.27 -7.42 -21.70
C LEU A 82 13.86 -7.99 -21.46
N ARG A 83 13.61 -8.43 -20.23
CA ARG A 83 12.32 -9.00 -19.81
C ARG A 83 12.04 -8.63 -18.35
N LEU A 84 10.75 -8.59 -18.03
CA LEU A 84 10.26 -8.37 -16.68
C LEU A 84 9.05 -9.27 -16.45
N ALA A 85 9.04 -9.99 -15.33
CA ALA A 85 7.93 -10.81 -14.91
C ALA A 85 7.77 -10.76 -13.39
N TYR A 86 6.59 -11.10 -12.89
CA TYR A 86 6.34 -11.15 -11.45
C TYR A 86 5.37 -12.24 -11.03
N LYS A 87 5.43 -12.61 -9.76
CA LYS A 87 4.47 -13.50 -9.11
C LYS A 87 4.05 -12.92 -7.76
N MET A 88 2.76 -12.90 -7.50
CA MET A 88 2.21 -12.53 -6.19
C MET A 88 2.07 -13.79 -5.34
N ASN A 89 2.73 -13.82 -4.19
CA ASN A 89 2.81 -14.96 -3.28
C ASN A 89 2.44 -14.50 -1.86
N GLY A 90 1.16 -14.26 -1.62
CA GLY A 90 0.72 -13.80 -0.30
C GLY A 90 1.38 -12.48 0.08
N ASP A 91 2.09 -12.46 1.19
CA ASP A 91 2.83 -11.31 1.74
C ASP A 91 4.10 -10.94 0.95
N LYS A 92 4.38 -11.64 -0.15
CA LYS A 92 5.55 -11.39 -0.99
C LYS A 92 5.16 -11.19 -2.45
N ILE A 93 5.87 -10.28 -3.13
CA ILE A 93 5.83 -10.15 -4.60
C ILE A 93 7.21 -10.48 -5.14
N ASP A 94 7.35 -11.60 -5.83
CA ASP A 94 8.60 -11.97 -6.49
C ASP A 94 8.67 -11.32 -7.87
N VAL A 95 9.71 -10.53 -8.11
CA VAL A 95 9.99 -9.91 -9.40
C VAL A 95 11.20 -10.59 -10.02
N TRP A 96 11.06 -10.97 -11.28
CA TRP A 96 12.13 -11.50 -12.10
C TRP A 96 12.45 -10.48 -13.19
N ALA A 97 13.69 -10.00 -13.23
CA ALA A 97 14.14 -8.99 -14.19
C ALA A 97 15.39 -9.49 -14.92
N GLU A 98 15.32 -9.52 -16.24
CA GLU A 98 16.45 -9.89 -17.09
C GLU A 98 17.12 -8.64 -17.65
N ILE A 99 18.45 -8.61 -17.54
CA ILE A 99 19.30 -7.54 -18.01
C ILE A 99 20.38 -8.08 -18.94
N LYS A 100 20.96 -7.17 -19.74
CA LYS A 100 22.15 -7.49 -20.55
C LYS A 100 23.32 -7.91 -19.67
N ASP A 101 24.20 -8.72 -20.25
CA ASP A 101 25.41 -9.18 -19.60
C ASP A 101 26.27 -8.05 -19.06
N ARG A 102 26.70 -8.18 -17.80
CA ARG A 102 27.58 -7.23 -17.10
C ARG A 102 27.02 -5.80 -17.03
N ASP A 103 25.70 -5.61 -17.16
CA ASP A 103 25.05 -4.30 -16.98
C ASP A 103 24.83 -3.96 -15.49
N ASP A 104 25.95 -3.69 -14.81
CA ASP A 104 25.95 -3.29 -13.40
C ASP A 104 25.17 -1.98 -13.15
N LYS A 105 25.09 -1.12 -14.17
CA LYS A 105 24.38 0.16 -14.07
C LYS A 105 22.87 -0.09 -13.95
N THR A 106 22.32 -0.95 -14.79
CA THR A 106 20.92 -1.36 -14.72
C THR A 106 20.64 -2.15 -13.44
N ARG A 107 21.53 -3.06 -13.05
CA ARG A 107 21.40 -3.79 -11.77
C ARG A 107 21.28 -2.85 -10.57
N LYS A 108 22.18 -1.85 -10.45
CA LYS A 108 22.13 -0.85 -9.36
C LYS A 108 20.85 -0.02 -9.39
N LYS A 109 20.36 0.35 -10.58
CA LYS A 109 19.08 1.06 -10.72
C LYS A 109 17.92 0.21 -10.20
N LEU A 110 17.87 -1.08 -10.56
CA LEU A 110 16.83 -2.00 -10.11
C LEU A 110 16.82 -2.14 -8.59
N TYR A 111 17.98 -2.35 -7.95
CA TYR A 111 18.06 -2.38 -6.48
C TYR A 111 17.56 -1.09 -5.85
N SER A 112 17.90 0.08 -6.41
CA SER A 112 17.39 1.36 -5.90
C SER A 112 15.88 1.50 -6.08
N ILE A 113 15.31 0.97 -7.16
CA ILE A 113 13.86 1.00 -7.41
C ILE A 113 13.15 0.06 -6.42
N TYR A 114 13.59 -1.19 -6.33
CA TYR A 114 13.06 -2.19 -5.39
C TYR A 114 13.03 -1.64 -3.96
N ALA A 115 14.14 -1.08 -3.47
CA ALA A 115 14.22 -0.54 -2.12
C ALA A 115 13.26 0.64 -1.90
N LYS A 116 13.12 1.53 -2.89
CA LYS A 116 12.21 2.69 -2.80
C LYS A 116 10.75 2.28 -2.79
N VAL A 117 10.37 1.29 -3.59
CA VAL A 117 8.99 0.78 -3.63
C VAL A 117 8.68 0.08 -2.29
N ASN A 118 9.57 -0.76 -1.78
CA ASN A 118 9.39 -1.38 -0.46
C ASN A 118 9.24 -0.35 0.65
N ASN A 119 10.10 0.65 0.71
CA ASN A 119 10.01 1.70 1.74
C ASN A 119 8.69 2.48 1.70
N ARG A 120 8.05 2.57 0.53
CA ARG A 120 6.77 3.27 0.36
C ARG A 120 5.59 2.42 0.82
N HIS A 121 5.57 1.13 0.48
CA HIS A 121 4.37 0.29 0.64
C HIS A 121 4.43 -0.64 1.85
N TYR A 122 5.62 -1.12 2.23
CA TYR A 122 5.78 -2.09 3.31
C TYR A 122 5.19 -1.61 4.65
N PRO A 123 5.39 -0.35 5.10
CA PRO A 123 4.86 0.09 6.40
C PRO A 123 3.33 0.03 6.54
N ALA A 124 2.61 0.06 5.42
CA ALA A 124 1.14 0.07 5.40
C ALA A 124 0.53 -1.29 5.03
N THR A 125 1.26 -2.13 4.30
CA THR A 125 0.73 -3.37 3.72
C THR A 125 1.35 -4.62 4.33
N GLU A 126 2.54 -4.50 4.94
CA GLU A 126 3.40 -5.63 5.33
C GLU A 126 3.73 -6.58 4.17
N ILE A 127 3.52 -6.13 2.92
CA ILE A 127 3.87 -6.88 1.71
C ILE A 127 5.20 -6.37 1.21
N PHE A 128 6.15 -7.28 0.98
CA PHE A 128 7.46 -6.93 0.44
C PHE A 128 7.62 -7.42 -1.00
N LEU A 129 8.20 -6.56 -1.83
CA LEU A 129 8.66 -6.91 -3.17
C LEU A 129 10.07 -7.47 -3.03
N ASP A 130 10.34 -8.62 -3.64
CA ASP A 130 11.67 -9.20 -3.77
C ASP A 130 12.06 -9.23 -5.25
N SER A 131 13.34 -9.05 -5.57
CA SER A 131 13.79 -8.91 -6.95
C SER A 131 14.97 -9.82 -7.25
N LEU A 132 14.70 -10.83 -8.07
CA LEU A 132 15.70 -11.66 -8.71
C LEU A 132 16.12 -11.00 -10.03
N ILE A 133 17.39 -10.63 -10.12
CA ILE A 133 17.97 -10.04 -11.33
C ILE A 133 18.85 -11.10 -11.98
N VAL A 134 18.55 -11.44 -13.23
CA VAL A 134 19.33 -12.39 -14.03
C VAL A 134 19.97 -11.69 -15.22
N GLU A 135 21.10 -12.22 -15.66
CA GLU A 135 21.79 -11.78 -16.87
C GLU A 135 21.45 -12.72 -18.04
N GLU A 136 21.40 -12.15 -19.24
CA GLU A 136 21.11 -12.83 -20.51
C GLU A 136 21.92 -14.13 -20.71
N ARG A 137 23.23 -14.12 -20.41
CA ARG A 137 24.11 -15.30 -20.54
C ARG A 137 23.69 -16.52 -19.73
N HIS A 138 22.85 -16.34 -18.71
CA HIS A 138 22.43 -17.46 -17.90
C HIS A 138 21.31 -18.29 -18.55
N ASP A 139 20.72 -17.78 -19.65
CA ASP A 139 19.66 -18.46 -20.42
C ASP A 139 18.53 -19.01 -19.52
N PHE A 140 18.20 -18.25 -18.47
CA PHE A 140 17.16 -18.66 -17.54
C PHE A 140 15.79 -18.37 -18.13
N ALA A 141 14.98 -19.42 -18.28
CA ALA A 141 13.58 -19.25 -18.61
C ALA A 141 12.83 -18.54 -17.46
N VAL A 142 11.93 -17.63 -17.82
CA VAL A 142 10.95 -17.07 -16.87
C VAL A 142 10.15 -18.23 -16.26
N PRO A 143 10.04 -18.34 -14.93
CA PRO A 143 9.27 -19.42 -14.33
C PRO A 143 7.80 -19.34 -14.75
N ARG A 144 7.18 -20.50 -15.03
CA ARG A 144 5.83 -20.59 -15.63
C ARG A 144 4.72 -19.88 -14.84
N GLU A 145 4.89 -19.76 -13.52
CA GLU A 145 3.91 -19.14 -12.63
C GLU A 145 3.99 -17.61 -12.61
N TYR A 146 4.97 -17.03 -13.31
CA TYR A 146 5.16 -15.58 -13.36
C TYR A 146 4.34 -14.99 -14.49
N ARG A 147 3.78 -13.81 -14.24
CA ARG A 147 3.12 -13.00 -15.24
C ARG A 147 4.15 -12.07 -15.89
N GLU A 148 4.35 -12.24 -17.19
CA GLU A 148 5.20 -11.32 -17.96
C GLU A 148 4.58 -9.93 -18.10
N VAL A 149 5.44 -8.92 -18.07
CA VAL A 149 5.08 -7.52 -18.21
C VAL A 149 5.44 -7.05 -19.61
N ASN A 150 4.47 -6.46 -20.30
CA ASN A 150 4.77 -5.77 -21.55
C ASN A 150 5.48 -4.43 -21.26
N LEU A 151 6.77 -4.40 -21.56
CA LEU A 151 7.63 -3.23 -21.42
C LEU A 151 7.52 -2.26 -22.60
N LYS A 152 6.98 -2.68 -23.75
CA LYS A 152 6.76 -1.81 -24.91
C LYS A 152 5.60 -0.85 -24.60
N GLN A 153 5.93 0.43 -24.48
CA GLN A 153 5.00 1.57 -24.47
C GLN A 153 5.54 2.63 -25.42
#